data_AF-A0A0F6X218-F1
#
_entry.id   AF-A0A0F6X218-F1
#
_cell.length_a   1.000
_cell.length_b   1.000
_cell.length_c   1.000
_cell.angle_alpha   90.00
_cell.angle_beta   90.00
_cell.angle_gamma   90.00
#
_symmetry.space_group_name_H-M   'P 1'
#
loop_
_entity.id
_entity.type
_entity.pdbx_description
1 polymer ?
#
loop_
_entity_poly.entity_id
_entity_poly.type
_entity_poly.pdbx_seq_one_letter_code
_entity_poly.pdbx_strand_id
1 'polypeptide(L)' 'MYKYKAKLLSNSEIIAKANTLEELEGLIKGFRRGQKHGVHTQGNEKIEIIHIERDHLRGEHHSKEVLIKVV' A
#
# COMPACT_ATOMS: atom_id res chain seq x y z
N MET A 1 13.10 3.11 -5.39
CA MET A 1 11.65 3.39 -5.57
C MET A 1 10.89 2.08 -5.46
N TYR A 2 9.71 2.11 -4.83
CA TYR A 2 8.85 0.94 -4.61
C TYR A 2 7.88 0.77 -5.78
N LYS A 3 7.47 -0.47 -6.06
CA LYS A 3 6.51 -0.81 -7.13
C LYS A 3 5.07 -0.89 -6.65
N TYR A 4 4.88 -1.07 -5.35
CA TYR A 4 3.56 -1.22 -4.74
C TYR A 4 3.46 -0.39 -3.47
N LYS A 5 2.27 0.16 -3.22
CA LYS A 5 1.93 0.81 -1.95
C LYS A 5 0.56 0.40 -1.48
N ALA A 6 0.41 0.38 -0.16
CA ALA A 6 -0.86 0.19 0.51
C ALA A 6 -1.23 1.49 1.20
N LYS A 7 -2.46 1.95 0.99
CA LYS A 7 -2.98 3.16 1.66
C LYS A 7 -4.32 2.90 2.31
N LEU A 8 -4.62 3.60 3.39
CA LEU A 8 -5.93 3.57 4.02
C LEU A 8 -6.96 4.28 3.14
N LEU A 9 -8.13 3.67 2.98
CA LEU A 9 -9.21 4.25 2.18
C LEU A 9 -9.78 5.53 2.83
N SER A 10 -9.73 5.64 4.15
CA SER A 10 -10.36 6.73 4.91
C SER A 10 -9.63 8.07 4.73
N ASN A 11 -8.30 8.06 4.80
CA ASN A 11 -7.47 9.25 4.88
C ASN A 11 -6.32 9.26 3.83
N SER A 12 -6.24 8.24 2.97
CA SER A 12 -5.17 8.05 1.99
C SER A 12 -3.75 7.95 2.57
N GLU A 13 -3.62 7.66 3.86
CA GLU A 13 -2.34 7.47 4.53
C GLU A 13 -1.64 6.21 4.03
N ILE A 14 -0.36 6.31 3.70
CA ILE A 14 0.42 5.18 3.20
C ILE A 14 0.96 4.37 4.38
N ILE A 15 0.46 3.15 4.55
CA ILE A 15 0.82 2.27 5.67
C ILE A 15 1.94 1.29 5.32
N ALA A 16 2.13 0.98 4.03
CA ALA A 16 3.16 0.06 3.58
C ALA A 16 3.60 0.38 2.14
N LYS A 17 4.87 0.09 1.85
CA LYS A 17 5.50 0.24 0.53
C LYS A 17 6.39 -0.98 0.29
N ALA A 18 6.32 -1.58 -0.88
CA ALA A 18 7.09 -2.78 -1.22
C ALA A 18 7.42 -2.87 -2.71
N ASN A 19 8.34 -3.76 -3.07
CA ASN A 19 8.70 -4.01 -4.47
C ASN A 19 7.94 -5.19 -5.07
N THR A 20 7.39 -6.07 -4.24
CA THR A 20 6.54 -7.19 -4.65
C THR A 20 5.18 -7.10 -3.96
N LEU A 21 4.18 -7.76 -4.54
CA LEU A 21 2.83 -7.82 -3.95
C LEU A 21 2.83 -8.64 -2.65
N GLU A 22 3.58 -9.74 -2.62
CA GLU A 22 3.67 -10.65 -1.46
C GLU A 22 4.28 -9.95 -0.24
N GLU A 23 5.36 -9.20 -0.43
CA GLU A 23 5.94 -8.37 0.64
C GLU A 23 4.92 -7.36 1.18
N LEU A 24 4.19 -6.68 0.28
CA LEU A 24 3.18 -5.71 0.66
C LEU A 24 2.07 -6.34 1.50
N GLU A 25 1.59 -7.52 1.11
CA GLU A 25 0.58 -8.26 1.86
C GLU A 25 1.05 -8.68 3.25
N GLY A 26 2.31 -9.11 3.35
CA GLY A 26 2.96 -9.38 4.64
C GLY A 26 2.98 -8.16 5.55
N LEU A 27 3.33 -6.99 5.00
CA LEU A 27 3.33 -5.71 5.73
C LEU A 27 1.92 -5.28 6.14
N ILE A 28 0.91 -5.43 5.26
CA ILE A 28 -0.50 -5.15 5.58
C ILE A 28 -0.99 -6.03 6.72
N LYS A 29 -0.66 -7.32 6.70
CA LYS A 29 -0.98 -8.26 7.78
C LYS A 29 -0.29 -7.86 9.09
N GLY A 30 0.96 -7.41 9.01
CA GLY A 30 1.71 -6.84 10.13
C GLY A 30 1.01 -5.61 10.72
N PHE A 31 0.61 -4.67 9.87
CA PHE A 31 -0.16 -3.48 10.26
C PHE A 31 -1.47 -3.86 10.97
N ARG A 32 -2.29 -4.74 10.38
CA ARG A 32 -3.52 -5.21 11.04
C ARG A 32 -3.24 -5.86 12.41
N ARG A 33 -2.13 -6.58 12.56
CA ARG A 33 -1.71 -7.14 13.86
C ARG A 33 -1.21 -6.08 14.84
N GLY A 34 -0.61 -4.98 14.36
CA GLY A 34 -0.20 -3.84 15.18
C GLY A 34 -1.34 -3.28 16.04
N GLN A 35 -2.58 -3.32 15.53
CA GLN A 35 -3.76 -2.95 16.29
C GLN A 35 -3.99 -3.85 17.52
N LYS A 36 -3.79 -5.17 17.40
CA LYS A 36 -3.87 -6.11 18.54
C LYS A 36 -2.81 -5.79 19.61
N HIS A 37 -1.68 -5.21 19.21
CA HIS A 37 -0.60 -4.81 20.11
C HIS A 37 -0.73 -3.36 20.61
N GLY A 38 -1.82 -2.65 20.27
CA GLY A 38 -2.06 -1.27 20.72
C GLY A 38 -1.23 -0.20 20.00
N VAL A 39 -0.61 -0.52 18.86
CA VAL A 39 0.23 0.42 18.09
C VAL A 39 -0.60 1.50 17.40
N HIS A 40 -1.81 1.16 16.95
CA HIS A 40 -2.80 2.07 16.38
C HIS A 40 -4.19 1.44 16.46
N THR A 41 -5.25 2.20 16.17
CA THR A 41 -6.65 1.73 16.24
C THR A 41 -7.25 1.35 14.88
N GLN A 42 -6.52 1.60 13.79
CA GLN A 42 -6.98 1.50 12.40
C GLN A 42 -6.99 0.07 11.82
N GLY A 43 -7.07 -0.95 12.67
CA GLY A 43 -6.95 -2.36 12.26
C GLY A 43 -8.09 -2.87 11.36
N ASN A 44 -9.26 -2.23 11.41
CA ASN A 44 -10.45 -2.59 10.64
C ASN A 44 -10.67 -1.71 9.40
N GLU A 45 -9.79 -0.75 9.14
CA GLU A 45 -9.93 0.10 7.98
C GLU A 45 -9.71 -0.69 6.68
N LYS A 46 -10.39 -0.24 5.62
CA LYS A 46 -10.19 -0.75 4.27
C LYS A 46 -8.86 -0.21 3.73
N ILE A 47 -8.10 -1.07 3.08
CA ILE A 47 -6.76 -0.80 2.58
C ILE A 47 -6.77 -0.96 1.07
N GLU A 48 -6.38 0.08 0.35
CA GLU A 48 -6.19 0.06 -1.09
C GLU A 48 -4.76 -0.36 -1.43
N ILE A 49 -4.63 -1.37 -2.29
CA ILE A 49 -3.35 -1.80 -2.85
C ILE A 49 -3.21 -1.22 -4.24
N ILE A 50 -2.13 -0.47 -4.44
CA ILE A 50 -1.84 0.27 -5.66
C ILE A 50 -0.53 -0.22 -6.26
N HIS A 51 -0.55 -0.55 -7.54
CA HIS A 51 0.64 -0.72 -8.36
C HIS A 51 1.08 0.64 -8.91
N ILE A 52 2.36 0.93 -8.82
CA ILE A 52 2.96 2.10 -9.45
C ILE A 52 3.62 1.62 -10.73
N GLU A 53 2.91 1.80 -11.84
CA GLU A 53 3.44 1.55 -13.17
C GLU A 53 4.33 2.73 -13.57
N ARG A 54 5.60 2.45 -13.85
CA ARG A 54 6.50 3.43 -14.45
C ARG A 54 6.36 3.36 -15.95
N ASP A 55 6.13 4.50 -16.58
CA ASP A 55 6.37 4.62 -18.02
C ASP A 55 7.88 4.81 -18.24
N HIS A 56 8.55 3.71 -18.61
CA HIS A 56 10.00 3.70 -18.85
C HIS A 56 10.41 4.63 -20.00
N LEU A 57 9.46 5.05 -20.86
CA LEU A 57 9.73 5.93 -21.99
C LEU A 57 9.64 7.43 -21.63
N ARG A 58 8.94 7.78 -20.54
CA ARG A 58 8.61 9.18 -20.22
C ARG A 58 9.21 9.71 -18.91
N GLY A 59 9.95 8.90 -18.16
CA GLY A 59 10.63 9.31 -16.93
C GLY A 59 9.73 9.30 -15.68
N GLU A 60 10.33 9.55 -14.51
CA GLU A 60 9.69 9.30 -13.19
C GLU A 60 8.40 10.10 -12.95
N HIS A 61 8.25 11.27 -13.59
CA HIS A 61 7.07 12.14 -13.48
C HIS A 61 5.82 11.58 -14.15
N HIS A 62 5.94 10.53 -14.97
CA HIS A 62 4.81 9.87 -15.64
C HIS A 62 4.45 8.52 -15.01
N SER A 63 4.71 8.36 -13.71
CA SER A 63 4.27 7.17 -12.98
C SER A 63 2.74 7.18 -12.83
N LYS A 64 2.10 6.10 -13.29
CA LYS A 64 0.65 5.90 -13.20
C LYS A 64 0.34 5.01 -12.01
N GLU A 65 -0.61 5.43 -11.19
CA GLU A 65 -1.12 4.64 -10.08
C GLU A 65 -2.31 3.81 -10.54
N VAL A 66 -2.19 2.49 -10.40
CA VAL A 66 -3.24 1.53 -10.76
C VAL A 66 -3.72 0.85 -9.50
N LEU A 67 -5.00 1.02 -9.16
CA LEU A 67 -5.64 0.28 -8.07
C LEU A 67 -5.75 -1.19 -8.46
N ILE A 68 -5.13 -2.07 -7.68
CA ILE A 68 -5.21 -3.52 -7.90
C ILE A 68 -6.42 -4.10 -7.17
N LYS A 69 -6.53 -3.79 -5.87
CA LYS A 69 -7.57 -4.35 -4.99
C LYS A 69 -7.76 -3.52 -3.73
N VAL A 70 -8.93 -3.70 -3.10
CA VAL A 70 -9.26 -3.15 -1.78
C VAL A 70 -9.45 -4.33 -0.81
N VAL A 71 -8.82 -4.26 0.37
CA VAL A 71 -8.75 -5.35 1.36
C VAL A 71 -9.14 -4.86 2.75
#